data_AF-A0A3D2R9R8-F1
#
_entry.id   AF-A0A3D2R9R8-F1
#
_cell.length_a   1.000
_cell.length_b   1.000
_cell.length_c   1.000
_cell.angle_alpha   90.00
_cell.angle_beta   90.00
_cell.angle_gamma   90.00
#
_symmetry.space_group_name_H-M   'P 1'
#
loop_
_entity.id
_entity.type
_entity.pdbx_description
1 polymer ?
#
loop_
_entity_poly.entity_id
_entity_poly.type
_entity_poly.pdbx_seq_one_letter_code
_entity_poly.pdbx_strand_id
1 'polypeptide(L)'
;APRINAAGRIKHGAHAVELLLAGSAEEAEAMAEAIERYNLERRSLDQEITQQALDQIINRGEQEAIATVVYDPSWHKGVVGIVASRLIETYYRPTVVFTKSGDHLAASVRSVKGFDVYQALEACSEFMLQFGGHKYAAGLTLDPSQFENFKQAFNQEVARTLTPEQKVPQVAIDLPLPLSEITPKLFRILSQMAPFGPENARPVFAAHQVHVAPYTKAVGADLSHLRLVVHEPNEPTISGIAFGYGAMTEAVKKKGRCDVAYVIDENHWQGQTSLQLMVKDVRV
;
A
#
# COMPACT_ATOMS: atom_id res chain seq x y z
N ALA A 1 16.33 3.04 2.28
CA ALA A 1 15.45 2.93 3.47
C ALA A 1 15.01 1.50 3.82
N PRO A 2 14.46 0.65 2.91
CA PRO A 2 13.88 -0.64 3.30
C PRO A 2 14.88 -1.62 3.96
N ARG A 3 16.14 -1.63 3.49
CA ARG A 3 17.23 -2.45 4.00
C ARG A 3 17.60 -2.09 5.43
N ILE A 4 17.94 -0.82 5.66
CA ILE A 4 18.26 -0.25 6.97
C ILE A 4 17.12 -0.53 7.98
N ASN A 5 15.87 -0.29 7.57
CA ASN A 5 14.71 -0.53 8.44
C ASN A 5 14.48 -2.00 8.77
N ALA A 6 14.93 -2.94 7.93
CA ALA A 6 14.76 -4.36 8.18
C ALA A 6 15.60 -4.82 9.38
N ALA A 7 16.79 -4.25 9.58
CA ALA A 7 17.63 -4.56 10.74
C ALA A 7 16.90 -4.32 12.07
N GLY A 8 16.25 -3.16 12.22
CA GLY A 8 15.47 -2.84 13.43
C GLY A 8 14.17 -3.65 13.58
N ARG A 9 13.61 -4.17 12.47
CA ARG A 9 12.39 -4.99 12.50
C ARG A 9 12.65 -6.46 12.82
N ILE A 10 13.81 -6.99 12.44
CA ILE A 10 14.15 -8.41 12.57
C ILE A 10 15.12 -8.66 13.73
N LYS A 11 16.09 -7.76 13.94
CA LYS A 11 17.10 -7.87 15.00
C LYS A 11 17.11 -6.62 15.86
N HIS A 12 18.12 -5.78 15.68
CA HIS A 12 18.31 -4.56 16.46
C HIS A 12 18.66 -3.41 15.52
N GLY A 13 18.16 -2.21 15.83
CA GLY A 13 18.46 -1.00 15.06
C GLY A 13 19.94 -0.62 15.08
N ALA A 14 20.72 -1.15 16.03
CA ALA A 14 22.15 -0.90 16.16
C ALA A 14 22.93 -1.30 14.90
N HIS A 15 22.59 -2.40 14.24
CA HIS A 15 23.28 -2.84 13.02
C HIS A 15 23.20 -1.83 11.87
N ALA A 16 22.07 -1.12 11.77
CA ALA A 16 21.93 -0.04 10.80
C ALA A 16 22.85 1.14 11.11
N VAL A 17 23.04 1.45 12.40
CA VAL A 17 23.93 2.53 12.85
C VAL A 17 25.38 2.13 12.66
N GLU A 18 25.74 0.89 13.03
CA GLU A 18 27.07 0.32 12.82
C GLU A 18 27.50 0.41 11.35
N LEU A 19 26.63 0.03 10.40
CA LEU A 19 26.91 0.18 8.97
C LEU A 19 27.22 1.63 8.58
N LEU A 20 26.45 2.59 9.09
CA LEU A 20 26.63 4.01 8.76
C LEU A 20 27.88 4.62 9.39
N LEU A 21 28.44 3.97 10.41
CA LEU A 21 29.64 4.40 11.14
C LEU A 21 30.88 3.56 10.80
N ALA A 22 30.78 2.62 9.85
CA ALA A 22 31.89 1.75 9.47
C ALA A 22 33.13 2.55 9.05
N GLY A 23 34.31 2.13 9.51
CA GLY A 23 35.56 2.85 9.29
C GLY A 23 36.24 2.50 7.97
N SER A 24 35.84 1.39 7.35
CA SER A 24 36.39 0.92 6.08
C SER A 24 35.30 0.34 5.16
N ALA A 25 35.62 0.23 3.87
CA ALA A 25 34.73 -0.39 2.90
C ALA A 25 34.49 -1.88 3.20
N GLU A 26 35.52 -2.60 3.67
CA GLU A 26 35.40 -4.04 4.00
C GLU A 26 34.46 -4.27 5.19
N GLU A 27 34.54 -3.45 6.24
CA GLU A 27 33.61 -3.50 7.37
C GLU A 27 32.17 -3.20 6.92
N ALA A 28 32.01 -2.15 6.11
CA ALA A 28 30.70 -1.76 5.59
C ALA A 28 30.08 -2.85 4.72
N GLU A 29 30.88 -3.54 3.89
CA GLU A 29 30.40 -4.62 3.02
C GLU A 29 29.87 -5.81 3.85
N ALA A 30 30.62 -6.26 4.85
CA ALA A 30 30.19 -7.35 5.74
C ALA A 30 28.89 -6.99 6.50
N MET A 31 28.75 -5.76 6.98
CA MET A 31 27.54 -5.28 7.64
C MET A 31 26.36 -5.14 6.67
N ALA A 32 26.61 -4.67 5.45
CA ALA A 32 25.59 -4.54 4.41
C ALA A 32 25.02 -5.90 3.98
N GLU A 33 25.86 -6.92 3.86
CA GLU A 33 25.42 -8.30 3.61
C GLU A 33 24.51 -8.82 4.73
N ALA A 34 24.86 -8.57 5.99
CA ALA A 34 24.03 -8.96 7.12
C ALA A 34 22.66 -8.25 7.07
N ILE A 35 22.64 -6.95 6.78
CA ILE A 35 21.40 -6.17 6.61
C ILE A 35 20.57 -6.69 5.44
N GLU A 36 21.20 -7.11 4.34
CA GLU A 36 20.45 -7.67 3.21
C GLU A 36 19.82 -9.01 3.58
N ARG A 37 20.50 -9.87 4.35
CA ARG A 37 19.88 -11.09 4.90
C ARG A 37 18.65 -10.77 5.75
N TYR A 38 18.72 -9.79 6.65
CA TYR A 38 17.57 -9.36 7.44
C TYR A 38 16.44 -8.81 6.57
N ASN A 39 16.75 -8.10 5.50
CA ASN A 39 15.74 -7.60 4.56
C ASN A 39 15.06 -8.73 3.78
N LEU A 40 15.80 -9.77 3.38
CA LEU A 40 15.25 -10.97 2.74
C LEU A 40 14.36 -11.76 3.70
N GLU A 41 14.84 -12.03 4.91
CA GLU A 41 14.07 -12.70 5.96
C GLU A 41 12.77 -11.95 6.27
N ARG A 42 12.87 -10.62 6.45
CA ARG A 42 11.70 -9.76 6.65
C ARG A 42 10.69 -9.87 5.52
N ARG A 43 11.14 -9.86 4.27
CA ARG A 43 10.24 -9.97 3.10
C ARG A 43 9.53 -11.31 3.04
N SER A 44 10.23 -12.39 3.39
CA SER A 44 9.66 -13.74 3.47
C SER A 44 8.56 -13.80 4.53
N LEU A 45 8.87 -13.37 5.76
CA LEU A 45 7.88 -13.32 6.85
C LEU A 45 6.69 -12.41 6.53
N ASP A 46 6.94 -11.26 5.90
CA ASP A 46 5.89 -10.34 5.47
C ASP A 46 4.92 -11.00 4.48
N GLN A 47 5.42 -11.72 3.48
CA GLN A 47 4.59 -12.49 2.53
C GLN A 47 3.81 -13.60 3.22
N GLU A 48 4.48 -14.42 4.02
CA GLU A 48 3.87 -15.54 4.72
C GLU A 48 2.75 -15.09 5.68
N ILE A 49 3.04 -14.13 6.56
CA ILE A 49 2.09 -13.61 7.54
C ILE A 49 0.92 -12.90 6.84
N THR A 50 1.18 -12.18 5.74
CA THR A 50 0.09 -11.58 4.95
C THR A 50 -0.86 -12.66 4.44
N GLN A 51 -0.33 -13.75 3.88
CA GLN A 51 -1.18 -14.83 3.37
C GLN A 51 -2.00 -15.48 4.50
N GLN A 52 -1.37 -15.80 5.63
CA GLN A 52 -2.06 -16.37 6.80
C GLN A 52 -3.17 -15.43 7.31
N ALA A 53 -2.91 -14.12 7.35
CA ALA A 53 -3.92 -13.14 7.76
C ALA A 53 -5.09 -13.05 6.78
N LEU A 54 -4.83 -13.10 5.47
CA LEU A 54 -5.88 -13.16 4.43
C LEU A 54 -6.71 -14.43 4.57
N ASP A 55 -6.06 -15.58 4.74
CA ASP A 55 -6.72 -16.88 4.93
C ASP A 55 -7.58 -16.86 6.21
N GLN A 56 -7.10 -16.24 7.28
CA GLN A 56 -7.86 -16.07 8.51
C GLN A 56 -9.16 -15.26 8.29
N ILE A 57 -9.10 -14.17 7.51
CA ILE A 57 -10.28 -13.36 7.16
C ILE A 57 -11.27 -14.20 6.34
N ILE A 58 -10.79 -14.93 5.34
CA ILE A 58 -11.61 -15.77 4.46
C ILE A 58 -12.30 -16.88 5.26
N ASN A 59 -11.53 -17.61 6.07
CA ASN A 59 -12.02 -18.76 6.84
C ASN A 59 -13.05 -18.36 7.90
N ARG A 60 -13.01 -17.11 8.37
CA ARG A 60 -13.97 -16.56 9.33
C ARG A 60 -15.18 -15.91 8.66
N GLY A 61 -15.22 -15.78 7.33
CA GLY A 61 -16.29 -15.08 6.63
C GLY A 61 -16.28 -13.56 6.86
N GLU A 62 -15.11 -12.98 7.16
CA GLU A 62 -14.95 -11.57 7.55
C GLU A 62 -14.57 -10.66 6.36
N GLN A 63 -14.75 -11.13 5.11
CA GLN A 63 -14.40 -10.35 3.90
C GLN A 63 -15.16 -9.03 3.84
N GLU A 64 -16.43 -9.00 4.27
CA GLU A 64 -17.30 -7.82 4.26
C GLU A 64 -17.36 -7.08 5.61
N ALA A 65 -16.48 -7.42 6.56
CA ALA A 65 -16.42 -6.73 7.85
C ALA A 65 -16.04 -5.23 7.68
N ILE A 66 -16.46 -4.41 8.64
CA ILE A 66 -16.19 -2.96 8.59
C ILE A 66 -14.74 -2.62 8.99
N ALA A 67 -14.10 -3.48 9.76
CA ALA A 67 -12.70 -3.40 10.15
C ALA A 67 -12.06 -4.79 10.11
N THR A 68 -10.75 -4.83 9.93
CA THR A 68 -9.97 -6.07 10.02
C THR A 68 -9.36 -6.18 11.40
N VAL A 69 -9.62 -7.29 12.11
CA VAL A 69 -8.95 -7.61 13.37
C VAL A 69 -8.49 -9.06 13.33
N VAL A 70 -7.18 -9.25 13.13
CA VAL A 70 -6.56 -10.56 12.96
C VAL A 70 -5.50 -10.81 14.03
N TYR A 71 -5.29 -12.07 14.39
CA TYR A 71 -4.37 -12.48 15.44
C TYR A 71 -3.78 -13.85 15.15
N ASP A 72 -2.47 -13.97 15.34
CA ASP A 72 -1.80 -15.24 15.50
C ASP A 72 -0.60 -15.08 16.46
N PRO A 73 -0.42 -15.99 17.44
CA PRO A 73 0.70 -15.91 18.37
C PRO A 73 2.08 -16.12 17.72
N SER A 74 2.16 -16.73 16.54
CA SER A 74 3.42 -17.03 15.82
C SER A 74 3.94 -15.86 15.00
N TRP A 75 3.14 -14.81 14.76
CA TRP A 75 3.52 -13.71 13.88
C TRP A 75 4.63 -12.84 14.47
N HIS A 76 5.60 -12.45 13.64
CA HIS A 76 6.71 -11.65 14.10
C HIS A 76 6.31 -10.19 14.40
N LYS A 77 6.54 -9.71 15.63
CA LYS A 77 6.17 -8.36 16.09
C LYS A 77 6.72 -7.22 15.22
N GLY A 78 7.91 -7.37 14.63
CA GLY A 78 8.47 -6.35 13.72
C GLY A 78 7.82 -6.29 12.33
N VAL A 79 6.96 -7.26 12.00
CA VAL A 79 6.36 -7.46 10.68
C VAL A 79 4.86 -7.15 10.67
N VAL A 80 4.14 -7.32 11.78
CA VAL A 80 2.68 -7.11 11.86
C VAL A 80 2.23 -5.72 11.36
N GLY A 81 3.07 -4.69 11.51
CA GLY A 81 2.75 -3.35 10.99
C GLY A 81 2.87 -3.18 9.48
N ILE A 82 3.59 -4.07 8.79
CA ILE A 82 3.62 -4.12 7.31
C ILE A 82 2.41 -4.90 6.81
N VAL A 83 2.12 -6.02 7.48
CA VAL A 83 0.95 -6.86 7.22
C VAL A 83 -0.33 -6.03 7.33
N ALA A 84 -0.45 -5.19 8.37
CA ALA A 84 -1.59 -4.28 8.52
C ALA A 84 -1.77 -3.33 7.32
N SER A 85 -0.66 -2.80 6.76
CA SER A 85 -0.72 -1.97 5.55
C SER A 85 -1.16 -2.76 4.32
N ARG A 86 -0.67 -3.99 4.14
CA ARG A 86 -1.08 -4.85 3.01
C ARG A 86 -2.55 -5.27 3.07
N LEU A 87 -3.05 -5.55 4.27
CA LEU A 87 -4.48 -5.86 4.46
C LEU A 87 -5.36 -4.64 4.15
N ILE A 88 -4.89 -3.41 4.40
CA ILE A 88 -5.56 -2.19 3.94
C ILE A 88 -5.54 -2.07 2.42
N GLU A 89 -4.43 -2.42 1.76
CA GLU A 89 -4.38 -2.41 0.30
C GLU A 89 -5.41 -3.40 -0.31
N THR A 90 -5.67 -4.53 0.35
CA THR A 90 -6.65 -5.53 -0.11
C THR A 90 -8.10 -5.18 0.21
N TYR A 91 -8.40 -4.81 1.46
CA TYR A 91 -9.79 -4.63 1.94
C TYR A 91 -10.20 -3.17 2.18
N TYR A 92 -9.26 -2.23 2.09
CA TYR A 92 -9.45 -0.79 2.32
C TYR A 92 -10.33 -0.44 3.53
N ARG A 93 -9.94 -0.93 4.71
CA ARG A 93 -10.64 -0.66 5.97
C ARG A 93 -9.68 -0.61 7.16
N PRO A 94 -10.02 0.09 8.26
CA PRO A 94 -9.20 0.12 9.47
C PRO A 94 -8.78 -1.29 9.89
N THR A 95 -7.49 -1.47 10.16
CA THR A 95 -6.90 -2.80 10.32
C THR A 95 -6.02 -2.88 11.56
N VAL A 96 -6.23 -3.93 12.35
CA VAL A 96 -5.45 -4.29 13.53
C VAL A 96 -4.89 -5.70 13.34
N VAL A 97 -3.57 -5.84 13.49
CA VAL A 97 -2.87 -7.13 13.40
C VAL A 97 -2.16 -7.38 14.73
N PHE A 98 -2.61 -8.41 15.45
CA PHE A 98 -2.09 -8.83 16.75
C PHE A 98 -1.07 -9.95 16.64
N THR A 99 -0.13 -9.98 17.57
CA THR A 99 0.73 -11.12 17.87
C THR A 99 0.96 -11.25 19.38
N LYS A 100 1.49 -12.38 19.83
CA LYS A 100 1.91 -12.58 21.22
C LYS A 100 3.22 -11.82 21.50
N SER A 101 3.29 -11.19 22.68
CA SER A 101 4.47 -10.47 23.18
C SER A 101 4.60 -10.70 24.69
N GLY A 102 5.31 -11.75 25.08
CA GLY A 102 5.35 -12.21 26.48
C GLY A 102 4.00 -12.79 26.89
N ASP A 103 3.46 -12.32 28.02
CA ASP A 103 2.15 -12.74 28.54
C ASP A 103 0.99 -11.92 27.96
N HIS A 104 1.28 -10.93 27.10
CA HIS A 104 0.31 -10.03 26.51
C HIS A 104 0.23 -10.17 24.98
N LEU A 105 -0.79 -9.54 24.40
CA LEU A 105 -0.90 -9.38 22.95
C LEU A 105 -0.41 -7.99 22.57
N ALA A 106 0.44 -7.88 21.55
CA ALA A 106 0.85 -6.62 20.96
C ALA A 106 0.28 -6.50 19.55
N ALA A 107 -0.23 -5.33 19.19
CA ALA A 107 -0.80 -5.07 17.89
C ALA A 107 -0.17 -3.88 17.19
N SER A 108 -0.20 -3.93 15.86
CA SER A 108 -0.05 -2.74 15.01
C SER A 108 -1.37 -2.42 14.35
N VAL A 109 -1.71 -1.14 14.36
CA VAL A 109 -2.94 -0.59 13.80
C VAL A 109 -2.62 0.32 12.63
N ARG A 110 -3.42 0.25 11.58
CA ARG A 110 -3.37 1.15 10.43
C ARG A 110 -4.78 1.62 10.06
N SER A 111 -4.85 2.83 9.52
CA SER A 111 -6.10 3.48 9.14
C SER A 111 -6.19 3.74 7.64
N VAL A 112 -7.41 3.93 7.16
CA VAL A 112 -7.69 4.46 5.81
C VAL A 112 -7.62 5.99 5.79
N LYS A 113 -7.56 6.57 4.59
CA LYS A 113 -7.46 8.02 4.44
C LYS A 113 -8.68 8.71 5.09
N GLY A 114 -8.40 9.75 5.88
CA GLY A 114 -9.44 10.53 6.55
C GLY A 114 -9.98 9.95 7.85
N PHE A 115 -9.79 8.65 8.13
CA PHE A 115 -10.26 8.03 9.38
C PHE A 115 -9.21 8.16 10.50
N ASP A 116 -9.64 8.60 11.69
CA ASP A 116 -8.77 8.74 12.86
C ASP A 116 -8.82 7.49 13.73
N VAL A 117 -7.82 6.62 13.57
CA VAL A 117 -7.76 5.38 14.33
C VAL A 117 -7.32 5.59 15.77
N TYR A 118 -6.66 6.72 16.08
CA TYR A 118 -6.30 7.02 17.46
C TYR A 118 -7.56 7.28 18.29
N GLN A 119 -8.51 8.07 17.77
CA GLN A 119 -9.80 8.30 18.43
C GLN A 119 -10.62 7.02 18.57
N ALA A 120 -10.64 6.17 17.53
CA ALA A 120 -11.33 4.88 17.60
C ALA A 120 -10.74 3.96 18.68
N LEU A 121 -9.42 3.98 18.87
CA LEU A 121 -8.76 3.24 19.95
C LEU A 121 -9.05 3.87 21.32
N GLU A 122 -9.01 5.19 21.44
CA GLU A 122 -9.33 5.89 22.69
C GLU A 122 -10.73 5.51 23.22
N ALA A 123 -11.71 5.40 22.32
CA ALA A 123 -13.06 4.92 22.64
C ALA A 123 -13.12 3.45 23.10
N CYS A 124 -12.08 2.65 22.82
CA CYS A 124 -11.95 1.24 23.22
C CYS A 124 -10.93 1.04 24.36
N SER A 125 -10.49 2.12 25.01
CA SER A 125 -9.34 2.12 25.94
C SER A 125 -9.51 1.23 27.16
N GLU A 126 -10.75 0.94 27.59
CA GLU A 126 -11.03 0.05 28.72
C GLU A 126 -10.50 -1.39 28.54
N PHE A 127 -10.35 -1.84 27.29
CA PHE A 127 -9.85 -3.19 26.98
C PHE A 127 -8.31 -3.23 26.85
N MET A 128 -7.66 -2.07 26.83
CA MET A 128 -6.23 -1.92 26.55
C MET A 128 -5.40 -1.67 27.79
N LEU A 129 -4.25 -2.35 27.88
CA LEU A 129 -3.24 -2.06 28.89
C LEU A 129 -2.50 -0.76 28.57
N GLN A 130 -2.21 -0.57 27.27
CA GLN A 130 -1.58 0.64 26.75
C GLN A 130 -1.85 0.75 25.24
N PHE A 131 -1.94 1.98 24.74
CA PHE A 131 -1.94 2.26 23.31
C PHE A 131 -1.28 3.61 23.05
N GLY A 132 -0.81 3.82 21.82
CA GLY A 132 -0.20 5.07 21.41
C GLY A 132 0.00 5.14 19.91
N GLY A 133 0.12 6.35 19.38
CA GLY A 133 0.32 6.58 17.95
C GLY A 133 -0.31 7.88 17.47
N HIS A 134 -0.73 7.89 16.22
CA HIS A 134 -1.28 9.02 15.52
C HIS A 134 -2.49 8.59 14.68
N LYS A 135 -3.15 9.57 14.06
CA LYS A 135 -4.35 9.44 13.22
C LYS A 135 -4.37 8.21 12.30
N TYR A 136 -3.23 7.86 11.67
CA TYR A 136 -3.17 6.79 10.66
C TYR A 136 -2.46 5.52 11.12
N ALA A 137 -1.80 5.53 12.27
CA ALA A 137 -0.99 4.42 12.73
C ALA A 137 -0.85 4.44 14.25
N ALA A 138 -1.12 3.29 14.88
CA ALA A 138 -0.97 3.14 16.32
C ALA A 138 -0.42 1.75 16.67
N GLY A 139 0.03 1.60 17.91
CA GLY A 139 0.34 0.33 18.53
C GLY A 139 -0.41 0.21 19.84
N LEU A 140 -0.76 -1.02 20.23
CA LEU A 140 -1.48 -1.28 21.46
C LEU A 140 -1.10 -2.62 22.08
N THR A 141 -1.38 -2.76 23.37
CA THR A 141 -1.17 -3.99 24.14
C THR A 141 -2.47 -4.38 24.86
N LEU A 142 -2.85 -5.66 24.78
CA LEU A 142 -4.01 -6.23 25.46
C LEU A 142 -3.60 -7.38 26.38
N ASP A 143 -4.40 -7.61 27.41
CA ASP A 143 -4.47 -8.93 28.01
C ASP A 143 -5.16 -9.91 27.04
N PRO A 144 -4.69 -11.16 26.86
CA PRO A 144 -5.31 -12.11 25.96
C PRO A 144 -6.81 -12.34 26.22
N SER A 145 -7.26 -12.22 27.48
CA SER A 145 -8.67 -12.35 27.85
C SER A 145 -9.57 -11.23 27.29
N GLN A 146 -9.00 -10.07 26.94
CA GLN A 146 -9.73 -8.91 26.42
C GLN A 146 -9.79 -8.88 24.89
N PHE A 147 -9.17 -9.84 24.19
CA PHE A 147 -9.08 -9.82 22.73
C PHE A 147 -10.44 -9.74 22.03
N GLU A 148 -11.39 -10.60 22.42
CA GLU A 148 -12.72 -10.62 21.80
C GLU A 148 -13.54 -9.37 22.15
N ASN A 149 -13.46 -8.89 23.40
CA ASN A 149 -14.13 -7.65 23.82
C ASN A 149 -13.60 -6.45 23.03
N PHE A 150 -12.28 -6.32 22.88
CA PHE A 150 -11.65 -5.29 22.06
C PHE A 150 -12.09 -5.42 20.59
N LYS A 151 -12.05 -6.63 20.01
CA LYS A 151 -12.43 -6.85 18.61
C LYS A 151 -13.86 -6.40 18.35
N GLN A 152 -14.79 -6.70 19.25
CA GLN A 152 -16.19 -6.28 19.14
C GLN A 152 -16.32 -4.76 19.27
N ALA A 153 -15.74 -4.17 20.31
CA ALA A 153 -15.82 -2.73 20.57
C ALA A 153 -15.20 -1.91 19.43
N PHE A 154 -14.04 -2.32 18.92
CA PHE A 154 -13.37 -1.66 17.81
C PHE A 154 -14.22 -1.71 16.53
N ASN A 155 -14.81 -2.87 16.21
CA ASN A 155 -15.71 -2.98 15.06
C ASN A 155 -16.95 -2.08 15.20
N GLN A 156 -17.54 -1.99 16.39
CA GLN A 156 -18.69 -1.12 16.66
C GLN A 156 -18.32 0.35 16.51
N GLU A 157 -17.18 0.76 17.06
CA GLU A 157 -16.73 2.15 16.97
C GLU A 157 -16.40 2.54 15.54
N VAL A 158 -15.71 1.68 14.78
CA VAL A 158 -15.46 1.90 13.36
C VAL A 158 -16.78 1.95 12.58
N ALA A 159 -17.75 1.07 12.84
CA ALA A 159 -19.06 1.13 12.19
C ALA A 159 -19.81 2.44 12.44
N ARG A 160 -19.66 3.00 13.65
CA ARG A 160 -20.31 4.25 14.06
C ARG A 160 -19.66 5.48 13.44
N THR A 161 -18.35 5.47 13.23
CA THR A 161 -17.56 6.67 12.91
C THR A 161 -17.01 6.69 11.48
N LEU A 162 -16.90 5.53 10.81
CA LEU A 162 -16.41 5.44 9.44
C LEU A 162 -17.50 5.86 8.44
N THR A 163 -17.25 6.98 7.77
CA THR A 163 -18.16 7.53 6.76
C THR A 163 -18.15 6.69 5.46
N PRO A 164 -19.21 6.70 4.65
CA PRO A 164 -19.25 6.00 3.36
C PRO A 164 -18.10 6.39 2.42
N GLU A 165 -17.72 7.67 2.40
CA GLU A 165 -16.66 8.20 1.55
C GLU A 165 -15.27 7.67 1.93
N GLN A 166 -15.08 7.28 3.19
CA GLN A 166 -13.84 6.69 3.70
C GLN A 166 -13.74 5.17 3.44
N LYS A 167 -14.84 4.53 3.01
CA LYS A 167 -14.84 3.10 2.63
C LYS A 167 -14.31 2.86 1.23
N VAL A 168 -14.08 3.93 0.47
CA VAL A 168 -13.63 3.86 -0.93
C VAL A 168 -12.30 4.58 -1.06
N PRO A 169 -11.27 3.97 -1.66
CA PRO A 169 -10.03 4.64 -1.99
C PRO A 169 -10.29 5.90 -2.83
N GLN A 170 -9.70 7.02 -2.44
CA GLN A 170 -9.82 8.28 -3.16
C GLN A 170 -8.52 8.64 -3.86
N VAL A 171 -8.61 8.95 -5.16
CA VAL A 171 -7.53 9.58 -5.93
C VAL A 171 -7.79 11.07 -6.01
N ALA A 172 -6.84 11.87 -5.49
CA ALA A 172 -6.85 13.31 -5.70
C ALA A 172 -6.33 13.60 -7.10
N ILE A 173 -7.12 14.28 -7.93
CA ILE A 173 -6.75 14.72 -9.27
C ILE A 173 -6.38 16.19 -9.17
N ASP A 174 -5.16 16.54 -9.60
CA ASP A 174 -4.67 17.91 -9.57
C ASP A 174 -5.24 18.71 -10.74
N LEU A 175 -5.19 18.13 -11.95
CA LEU A 175 -5.64 18.79 -13.17
C LEU A 175 -6.21 17.78 -14.19
N PRO A 176 -7.29 18.13 -14.93
CA PRO A 176 -7.62 17.42 -16.15
C PRO A 176 -6.51 17.68 -17.19
N LEU A 177 -6.05 16.62 -17.86
CA LEU A 177 -5.08 16.72 -18.94
C LEU A 177 -5.48 15.74 -20.04
N PRO A 178 -5.74 16.21 -21.27
CA PRO A 178 -5.95 15.33 -22.42
C PRO A 178 -4.69 14.51 -22.75
N LEU A 179 -4.87 13.33 -23.34
CA LEU A 179 -3.74 12.47 -23.74
C LEU A 179 -2.90 13.14 -24.84
N SER A 180 -3.54 13.91 -25.72
CA SER A 180 -2.89 14.71 -26.77
C SER A 180 -1.88 15.74 -26.26
N GLU A 181 -2.01 16.23 -25.02
CA GLU A 181 -1.09 17.20 -24.44
C GLU A 181 0.16 16.55 -23.80
N ILE A 182 0.18 15.21 -23.72
CA ILE A 182 1.31 14.45 -23.15
C ILE A 182 2.46 14.45 -24.15
N THR A 183 3.37 15.40 -23.96
CA THR A 183 4.54 15.59 -24.83
C THR A 183 5.86 15.46 -24.05
N PRO A 184 6.99 15.14 -24.71
CA PRO A 184 8.30 15.16 -24.07
C PRO A 184 8.66 16.53 -23.47
N LYS A 185 8.13 17.62 -24.06
CA LYS A 185 8.31 18.97 -23.53
C LYS A 185 7.60 19.13 -22.18
N LEU A 186 6.34 18.70 -22.08
CA LEU A 186 5.60 18.72 -20.81
C LEU A 186 6.33 17.89 -19.75
N PHE A 187 6.76 16.67 -20.10
CA PHE A 187 7.48 15.81 -19.16
C PHE A 187 8.77 16.47 -18.62
N ARG A 188 9.56 17.13 -19.48
CA ARG A 188 10.75 17.88 -19.03
C ARG A 188 10.43 19.02 -18.06
N ILE A 189 9.27 19.66 -18.18
CA ILE A 189 8.83 20.69 -17.24
C ILE A 189 8.46 20.04 -15.91
N LEU A 190 7.67 18.95 -15.94
CA LEU A 190 7.30 18.21 -14.74
C LEU A 190 8.54 17.68 -14.00
N SER A 191 9.54 17.17 -14.71
CA SER A 191 10.78 16.67 -14.11
C SER A 191 11.59 17.75 -13.38
N GLN A 192 11.43 19.03 -13.71
CA GLN A 192 12.07 20.14 -12.98
C GLN A 192 11.42 20.39 -11.61
N MET A 193 10.24 19.82 -11.34
CA MET A 193 9.57 19.92 -10.04
C MET A 193 10.07 18.88 -9.02
N ALA A 194 11.02 18.03 -9.41
CA ALA A 194 11.68 17.10 -8.51
C ALA A 194 12.54 17.84 -7.43
N PRO A 195 12.81 17.23 -6.26
CA PRO A 195 12.52 15.85 -5.89
C PRO A 195 11.06 15.63 -5.47
N PHE A 196 10.47 14.54 -5.95
CA PHE A 196 9.13 14.13 -5.55
C PHE A 196 9.16 13.28 -4.27
N GLY A 197 8.14 13.41 -3.44
CA GLY A 197 8.01 12.71 -2.16
C GLY A 197 6.65 12.97 -1.48
N PRO A 198 6.48 12.60 -0.20
CA PRO A 198 5.23 12.79 0.54
C PRO A 198 4.72 14.24 0.59
N GLU A 199 5.62 15.22 0.60
CA GLU A 199 5.29 16.66 0.63
C GLU A 199 5.35 17.33 -0.74
N ASN A 200 5.75 16.59 -1.78
CA ASN A 200 5.81 17.05 -3.16
C ASN A 200 5.45 15.88 -4.08
N ALA A 201 4.17 15.50 -4.08
CA ALA A 201 3.72 14.39 -4.90
C ALA A 201 3.85 14.72 -6.38
N ARG A 202 4.07 13.70 -7.21
CA ARG A 202 3.93 13.88 -8.66
C ARG A 202 2.48 14.26 -8.98
N PRO A 203 2.26 15.23 -9.88
CA PRO A 203 0.90 15.64 -10.22
C PRO A 203 0.13 14.48 -10.85
N VAL A 204 -1.08 14.26 -10.36
CA VAL A 204 -2.03 13.29 -10.87
C VAL A 204 -2.98 14.01 -11.81
N PHE A 205 -2.97 13.55 -13.06
CA PHE A 205 -3.84 14.05 -14.11
C PHE A 205 -5.04 13.12 -14.32
N ALA A 206 -6.08 13.63 -14.96
CA ALA A 206 -7.19 12.82 -15.43
C ALA A 206 -7.55 13.09 -16.89
N ALA A 207 -7.82 12.02 -17.63
CA ALA A 207 -8.44 12.06 -18.94
C ALA A 207 -9.76 11.28 -18.90
N HIS A 208 -10.79 11.83 -19.54
CA HIS A 208 -12.14 11.27 -19.50
C HIS A 208 -12.53 10.65 -20.83
N GLN A 209 -13.27 9.54 -20.77
CA GLN A 209 -13.83 8.86 -21.94
C GLN A 209 -12.82 8.51 -23.03
N VAL A 210 -11.58 8.19 -22.64
CA VAL A 210 -10.53 7.76 -23.57
C VAL A 210 -10.86 6.38 -24.13
N HIS A 211 -10.49 6.14 -25.38
CA HIS A 211 -10.75 4.87 -26.05
C HIS A 211 -9.75 3.81 -25.63
N VAL A 212 -10.25 2.62 -25.30
CA VAL A 212 -9.42 1.46 -24.94
C VAL A 212 -8.99 0.73 -26.21
N ALA A 213 -7.69 0.64 -26.43
CA ALA A 213 -7.13 -0.04 -27.59
C ALA A 213 -7.11 -1.58 -27.40
N PRO A 214 -7.13 -2.38 -28.48
CA PRO A 214 -7.15 -3.85 -28.43
C PRO A 214 -5.98 -4.49 -27.68
N TYR A 215 -4.83 -3.81 -27.60
CA TYR A 215 -3.61 -4.30 -26.95
C TYR A 215 -3.65 -4.21 -25.41
N THR A 216 -4.74 -3.69 -24.84
CA THR A 216 -4.99 -3.70 -23.39
C THR A 216 -5.09 -5.14 -22.88
N LYS A 217 -4.30 -5.46 -21.86
CA LYS A 217 -4.20 -6.83 -21.32
C LYS A 217 -3.67 -6.88 -19.90
N ALA A 218 -3.97 -7.96 -19.20
CA ALA A 218 -3.27 -8.31 -17.97
C ALA A 218 -1.80 -8.68 -18.28
N VAL A 219 -0.89 -8.30 -17.37
CA VAL A 219 0.55 -8.52 -17.44
C VAL A 219 1.11 -8.84 -16.05
N GLY A 220 2.36 -9.32 -16.00
CA GLY A 220 2.98 -9.88 -14.80
C GLY A 220 2.97 -11.41 -14.82
N ALA A 221 3.81 -12.04 -14.00
CA ALA A 221 3.91 -13.50 -13.94
C ALA A 221 2.59 -14.16 -13.49
N ASP A 222 1.83 -13.45 -12.66
CA ASP A 222 0.53 -13.83 -12.09
C ASP A 222 -0.66 -13.10 -12.73
N LEU A 223 -0.42 -12.32 -13.81
CA LEU A 223 -1.44 -11.48 -14.46
C LEU A 223 -2.11 -10.45 -13.52
N SER A 224 -1.45 -10.06 -12.42
CA SER A 224 -2.02 -9.16 -11.42
C SER A 224 -2.08 -7.69 -11.84
N HIS A 225 -1.41 -7.30 -12.93
CA HIS A 225 -1.31 -5.91 -13.37
C HIS A 225 -2.01 -5.69 -14.70
N LEU A 226 -2.51 -4.48 -14.94
CA LEU A 226 -3.16 -4.10 -16.20
C LEU A 226 -2.21 -3.23 -17.02
N ARG A 227 -1.81 -3.72 -18.20
CA ARG A 227 -1.27 -2.86 -19.26
C ARG A 227 -2.45 -2.23 -19.99
N LEU A 228 -2.75 -0.98 -19.67
CA LEU A 228 -3.80 -0.20 -20.30
C LEU A 228 -3.23 0.51 -21.53
N VAL A 229 -3.85 0.36 -22.70
CA VAL A 229 -3.46 1.11 -23.90
C VAL A 229 -4.65 1.94 -24.31
N VAL A 230 -4.49 3.25 -24.31
CA VAL A 230 -5.58 4.21 -24.55
C VAL A 230 -5.22 5.26 -25.57
N HIS A 231 -6.23 5.86 -26.19
CA HIS A 231 -6.06 6.96 -27.13
C HIS A 231 -7.27 7.89 -27.13
N GLU A 232 -7.06 9.10 -27.63
CA GLU A 232 -8.13 10.03 -28.01
C GLU A 232 -8.44 9.87 -29.52
N PRO A 233 -9.59 10.36 -30.01
CA PRO A 233 -9.89 10.34 -31.44
C PRO A 233 -8.81 11.05 -32.25
N ASN A 234 -8.29 10.38 -33.29
CA ASN A 234 -7.21 10.87 -34.19
C ASN A 234 -5.83 11.08 -33.54
N GLU A 235 -5.65 10.63 -32.29
CA GLU A 235 -4.37 10.74 -31.58
C GLU A 235 -3.68 9.36 -31.48
N PRO A 236 -2.34 9.33 -31.38
CA PRO A 236 -1.62 8.08 -31.18
C PRO A 236 -1.97 7.44 -29.84
N THR A 237 -1.79 6.12 -29.76
CA THR A 237 -1.98 5.38 -28.50
C THR A 237 -0.86 5.68 -27.51
N ILE A 238 -1.22 5.81 -26.24
CA ILE A 238 -0.29 5.81 -25.12
C ILE A 238 -0.48 4.57 -24.26
N SER A 239 0.63 3.97 -23.83
CA SER A 239 0.61 2.82 -22.93
C SER A 239 0.64 3.30 -21.49
N GLY A 240 -0.06 2.59 -20.63
CA GLY A 240 -0.03 2.76 -19.19
C GLY A 240 0.07 1.44 -18.45
N ILE A 241 0.52 1.52 -17.20
CA ILE A 241 0.59 0.39 -16.28
C ILE A 241 -0.19 0.74 -15.01
N ALA A 242 -1.14 -0.13 -14.67
CA ALA A 242 -1.92 -0.08 -13.43
C ALA A 242 -1.62 -1.33 -12.59
N PHE A 243 -0.88 -1.17 -11.50
CA PHE A 243 -0.49 -2.28 -10.62
C PHE A 243 -1.68 -2.73 -9.78
N GLY A 244 -1.98 -4.04 -9.78
CA GLY A 244 -3.11 -4.63 -9.04
C GLY A 244 -4.45 -4.62 -9.79
N TYR A 245 -4.50 -4.00 -10.98
CA TYR A 245 -5.74 -3.86 -11.77
C TYR A 245 -5.94 -4.99 -12.80
N GLY A 246 -5.17 -6.09 -12.73
CA GLY A 246 -5.24 -7.18 -13.72
C GLY A 246 -6.66 -7.75 -13.92
N ALA A 247 -7.42 -7.90 -12.82
CA ALA A 247 -8.80 -8.37 -12.85
C ALA A 247 -9.78 -7.45 -13.59
N MET A 248 -9.44 -6.15 -13.76
CA MET A 248 -10.29 -5.19 -14.48
C MET A 248 -10.14 -5.26 -16.00
N THR A 249 -9.19 -6.04 -16.52
CA THR A 249 -8.90 -6.12 -17.96
C THR A 249 -10.15 -6.35 -18.80
N GLU A 250 -10.96 -7.36 -18.46
CA GLU A 250 -12.15 -7.70 -19.24
C GLU A 250 -13.25 -6.63 -19.14
N ALA A 251 -13.43 -6.03 -17.96
CA ALA A 251 -14.40 -4.95 -17.76
C ALA A 251 -14.06 -3.72 -18.61
N VAL A 252 -12.79 -3.31 -18.60
CA VAL A 252 -12.27 -2.17 -19.38
C VAL A 252 -12.39 -2.42 -20.88
N LYS A 253 -12.00 -3.62 -21.35
CA LYS A 253 -12.12 -3.99 -22.77
C LYS A 253 -13.56 -4.06 -23.24
N LYS A 254 -14.46 -4.64 -22.44
CA LYS A 254 -15.89 -4.75 -22.77
C LYS A 254 -16.55 -3.37 -22.91
N LYS A 255 -16.18 -2.41 -22.04
CA LYS A 255 -16.71 -1.05 -22.13
C LYS A 255 -16.18 -0.29 -23.35
N GLY A 256 -14.91 -0.50 -23.70
CA GLY A 256 -14.24 0.15 -24.84
C GLY A 256 -13.88 1.62 -24.61
N ARG A 257 -14.34 2.23 -23.52
CA ARG A 257 -13.96 3.56 -23.05
C ARG A 257 -13.82 3.57 -21.53
N CYS A 258 -12.95 4.43 -21.02
CA CYS A 258 -12.79 4.63 -19.58
C CYS A 258 -12.37 6.07 -19.26
N ASP A 259 -12.55 6.47 -18.01
CA ASP A 259 -11.80 7.58 -17.43
C ASP A 259 -10.55 7.03 -16.75
N VAL A 260 -9.44 7.75 -16.82
CA VAL A 260 -8.15 7.31 -16.29
C VAL A 260 -7.53 8.43 -15.46
N ALA A 261 -7.14 8.12 -14.23
CA ALA A 261 -6.29 8.98 -13.41
C ALA A 261 -4.85 8.46 -13.49
N TYR A 262 -3.88 9.33 -13.75
CA TYR A 262 -2.51 8.89 -14.05
C TYR A 262 -1.44 9.93 -13.69
N VAL A 263 -0.21 9.44 -13.52
CA VAL A 263 1.01 10.24 -13.50
C VAL A 263 1.78 9.96 -14.78
N ILE A 264 2.38 10.98 -15.40
CA ILE A 264 3.22 10.81 -16.58
C ILE A 264 4.61 10.30 -16.13
N ASP A 265 5.12 9.28 -16.80
CA ASP A 265 6.46 8.73 -16.54
C ASP A 265 7.16 8.30 -17.82
N GLU A 266 8.44 7.98 -17.73
CA GLU A 266 9.23 7.43 -18.84
C GLU A 266 9.41 5.93 -18.71
N ASN A 267 9.10 5.21 -19.77
CA ASN A 267 9.47 3.81 -19.95
C ASN A 267 10.79 3.71 -20.72
N HIS A 268 11.77 3.06 -20.11
CA HIS A 268 13.07 2.78 -20.72
C HIS A 268 13.14 1.29 -21.08
N TRP A 269 12.98 0.97 -22.36
CA TRP A 269 12.96 -0.42 -22.84
C TRP A 269 13.83 -0.58 -24.08
N GLN A 270 14.76 -1.54 -24.04
CA GLN A 270 15.67 -1.86 -25.16
C GLN A 270 16.38 -0.64 -25.77
N GLY A 271 16.78 0.33 -24.92
CA GLY A 271 17.45 1.55 -25.36
C GLY A 271 16.53 2.61 -25.97
N GLN A 272 15.22 2.38 -26.02
CA GLN A 272 14.22 3.39 -26.39
C GLN A 272 13.54 3.94 -25.13
N THR A 273 13.43 5.28 -25.07
CA THR A 273 12.65 5.99 -24.05
C THR A 273 11.34 6.44 -24.67
N SER A 274 10.23 6.09 -24.01
CA SER A 274 8.88 6.49 -24.42
C SER A 274 8.09 6.98 -23.21
N LEU A 275 7.17 7.92 -23.42
CA LEU A 275 6.26 8.34 -22.35
C LEU A 275 5.20 7.26 -22.11
N GLN A 276 4.86 7.06 -20.84
CA GLN A 276 3.82 6.14 -20.39
C GLN A 276 2.99 6.75 -19.27
N LEU A 277 1.82 6.15 -19.05
CA LEU A 277 0.94 6.48 -17.93
C LEU A 277 1.21 5.53 -16.75
N MET A 278 1.60 6.06 -15.61
CA MET A 278 1.53 5.36 -14.33
C MET A 278 0.11 5.54 -13.80
N VAL A 279 -0.75 4.58 -14.14
CA VAL A 279 -2.18 4.65 -13.86
C VAL A 279 -2.44 4.49 -12.36
N LYS A 280 -3.20 5.42 -11.79
CA LYS A 280 -3.62 5.45 -10.39
C LYS A 280 -4.98 4.82 -10.18
N ASP A 281 -5.90 5.03 -11.12
CA ASP A 281 -7.25 4.47 -11.10
C ASP A 281 -7.87 4.49 -12.50
N VAL A 282 -8.83 3.59 -12.73
CA VAL A 282 -9.57 3.44 -13.99
C VAL A 282 -11.05 3.30 -13.67
N ARG A 283 -11.88 4.14 -14.30
CA ARG A 283 -13.34 4.10 -14.17
C ARG A 283 -13.98 3.73 -15.50
N VAL A 284 -14.81 2.68 -15.51
CA VAL A 284 -15.51 2.13 -16.70
C VAL A 284 -17.02 2.35 -16.64
#